data_AF-A0A933N7J8-F1
#
_entry.id   AF-A0A933N7J8-F1
#
_cell.length_a   1.000
_cell.length_b   1.000
_cell.length_c   1.000
_cell.angle_alpha   90.00
_cell.angle_beta   90.00
_cell.angle_gamma   90.00
#
_symmetry.space_group_name_H-M   'P 1'
#
loop_
_entity.id
_entity.type
_entity.pdbx_description
1 polymer ?
#
loop_
_entity_poly.entity_id
_entity_poly.type
_entity_poly.pdbx_seq_one_letter_code
_entity_poly.pdbx_strand_id
1 'polypeptide(L)'
;MLGIDSIADLTGASFPDSAAERLRVALLPSFHPDMLIDVELQPGGGCEVAVVSRNRSTGSTGKPWVELEECSREAGAALRQTIDVIVERGVFGEKKQVGLDGMTVIGELRTPGWSLRRFESWSPRPGSLGHAYAKAFYDFAAAHVAAERVQVGLEQIHVYLDLGLPLKKLAETPGRVRIFGSLSSQAEAELRSALRSIASHSPVIIDMSNFDNMGTILYPVFRDFLKRKGRTAWLASDRAASQLSEIGVPRGSIFADLASARRAVL
;
A
#
# COMPACT_ATOMS: atom_id res chain seq x y z
N MET A 1 5.18 5.83 -23.19
CA MET A 1 4.52 6.21 -21.93
C MET A 1 3.27 6.98 -22.34
N LEU A 2 2.08 6.36 -22.28
CA LEU A 2 0.83 7.07 -22.57
C LEU A 2 0.63 8.09 -21.44
N GLY A 3 0.58 9.38 -21.80
CA GLY A 3 0.50 10.49 -20.84
C GLY A 3 -0.81 10.39 -20.05
N ILE A 4 -0.71 9.99 -18.79
CA ILE A 4 -1.73 10.36 -17.80
C ILE A 4 -1.41 11.80 -17.46
N ASP A 5 -2.13 12.71 -18.11
CA ASP A 5 -2.00 14.13 -17.86
C ASP A 5 -2.93 14.55 -16.73
N SER A 6 -3.84 13.68 -16.26
CA SER A 6 -4.80 14.02 -15.21
C SER A 6 -5.33 12.85 -14.36
N ILE A 7 -5.78 13.17 -13.15
CA ILE A 7 -6.60 12.26 -12.31
C ILE A 7 -7.91 11.87 -13.03
N ALA A 8 -8.41 12.72 -13.93
CA ALA A 8 -9.58 12.42 -14.76
C ALA A 8 -9.33 11.20 -15.68
N ASP A 9 -8.08 10.93 -16.09
CA ASP A 9 -7.76 9.75 -16.89
C ASP A 9 -7.87 8.44 -16.10
N LEU A 10 -7.70 8.50 -14.77
CA LEU A 10 -7.84 7.34 -13.89
C LEU A 10 -9.31 7.03 -13.57
N THR A 11 -10.11 8.07 -13.36
CA THR A 11 -11.50 7.95 -12.91
C THR A 11 -12.52 7.96 -14.06
N GLY A 12 -12.13 8.47 -15.24
CA GLY A 12 -13.07 8.83 -16.29
C GLY A 12 -14.03 9.96 -15.90
N ALA A 13 -13.80 10.64 -14.76
CA ALA A 13 -14.69 11.64 -14.20
C ALA A 13 -13.92 12.91 -13.81
N SER A 14 -14.42 14.06 -14.27
CA SER A 14 -14.04 15.36 -13.72
C SER A 14 -14.53 15.47 -12.26
N PHE A 15 -14.02 16.44 -11.50
CA PHE A 15 -14.64 16.77 -10.22
C PHE A 15 -16.12 17.09 -10.48
N PRO A 16 -17.07 16.37 -9.87
CA PRO A 16 -18.46 16.80 -9.90
C PRO A 16 -18.54 18.20 -9.30
N ASP A 17 -19.44 19.03 -9.81
CA ASP A 17 -19.76 20.31 -9.18
C ASP A 17 -20.54 20.03 -7.89
N SER A 18 -19.79 19.75 -6.82
CA SER A 18 -20.31 19.66 -5.47
C SER A 18 -19.83 20.86 -4.65
N ALA A 19 -20.64 21.24 -3.66
CA ALA A 19 -20.27 22.23 -2.66
C ALA A 19 -19.34 21.66 -1.59
N ALA A 20 -18.96 20.38 -1.69
CA ALA A 20 -18.08 19.71 -0.74
C ALA A 20 -16.61 20.03 -1.05
N GLU A 21 -15.78 20.04 0.00
CA GLU A 21 -14.33 20.08 -0.17
C GLU A 21 -13.84 18.69 -0.57
N ARG A 22 -12.93 18.61 -1.54
CA ARG A 22 -12.35 17.35 -2.02
C ARG A 22 -10.83 17.37 -1.97
N LEU A 23 -10.27 16.32 -1.36
CA LEU A 23 -8.85 16.05 -1.24
C LEU A 23 -8.53 14.80 -2.04
N ARG A 24 -7.54 14.83 -2.94
CA ARG A 24 -7.18 13.67 -3.76
C ARG A 24 -5.69 13.41 -3.80
N VAL A 25 -5.32 12.14 -3.90
CA VAL A 25 -4.00 11.72 -4.36
C VAL A 25 -4.12 10.56 -5.36
N ALA A 26 -3.46 10.69 -6.51
CA ALA A 26 -3.19 9.58 -7.40
C ALA A 26 -1.75 9.09 -7.25
N LEU A 27 -1.60 7.79 -7.13
CA LEU A 27 -0.36 7.04 -6.93
C LEU A 27 -0.18 6.14 -8.14
N LEU A 28 0.84 6.42 -8.94
CA LEU A 28 1.05 5.85 -10.27
C LEU A 28 2.38 5.08 -10.33
N PRO A 29 2.48 3.91 -9.69
CA PRO A 29 3.70 3.10 -9.69
C PRO A 29 3.98 2.53 -11.08
N SER A 30 5.27 2.37 -11.44
CA SER A 30 5.68 1.87 -12.76
C SER A 30 5.28 0.42 -13.03
N PHE A 31 5.19 -0.42 -11.98
CA PHE A 31 5.02 -1.88 -12.13
C PHE A 31 3.80 -2.45 -11.42
N HIS A 32 3.00 -1.60 -10.78
CA HIS A 32 1.82 -2.01 -10.02
C HIS A 32 0.57 -1.26 -10.53
N PRO A 33 -0.65 -1.70 -10.17
CA PRO A 33 -1.85 -0.94 -10.47
C PRO A 33 -1.79 0.48 -9.90
N ASP A 34 -2.39 1.41 -10.64
CA ASP A 34 -2.58 2.77 -10.17
C ASP A 34 -3.59 2.78 -9.03
N MET A 35 -3.45 3.73 -8.12
CA MET A 35 -4.39 3.94 -7.03
C MET A 35 -4.74 5.42 -6.92
N LEU A 36 -6.03 5.73 -6.85
CA LEU A 36 -6.54 7.03 -6.46
C LEU A 36 -7.24 6.89 -5.12
N ILE A 37 -6.94 7.80 -4.21
CA ILE A 37 -7.66 7.98 -2.97
C ILE A 37 -8.31 9.37 -3.05
N ASP A 38 -9.64 9.40 -3.07
CA ASP A 38 -10.48 10.60 -3.14
C ASP A 38 -11.25 10.71 -1.83
N VAL A 39 -11.06 11.82 -1.12
CA VAL A 39 -11.73 12.09 0.16
C VAL A 39 -12.63 13.30 -0.02
N GLU A 40 -13.93 13.10 0.19
CA GLU A 40 -14.93 14.15 0.20
C GLU A 40 -15.28 14.54 1.65
N LEU A 41 -15.10 15.82 1.97
CA LEU A 41 -15.44 16.41 3.25
C LEU A 41 -16.79 17.13 3.11
N GLN A 42 -17.82 16.58 3.75
CA GLN A 42 -19.18 17.09 3.69
C GLN A 42 -19.32 18.38 4.52
N PRO A 43 -20.14 19.35 4.09
CA PRO A 43 -20.43 20.56 4.89
C PRO A 43 -21.02 20.26 6.28
N GLY A 44 -21.73 19.14 6.43
CA GLY A 44 -22.26 18.64 7.71
C GLY A 44 -21.21 17.97 8.62
N GLY A 45 -19.95 17.94 8.20
CA GLY A 45 -18.85 17.33 8.92
C GLY A 45 -18.64 15.83 8.65
N GLY A 46 -19.49 15.18 7.85
CA GLY A 46 -19.24 13.82 7.39
C GLY A 46 -18.01 13.73 6.48
N CYS A 47 -17.48 12.53 6.33
CA CYS A 47 -16.34 12.23 5.46
C CYS A 47 -16.68 10.97 4.66
N GLU A 48 -16.40 10.98 3.36
CA GLU A 48 -16.46 9.78 2.52
C GLU A 48 -15.10 9.59 1.87
N VAL A 49 -14.61 8.36 1.83
CA VAL A 49 -13.39 7.99 1.11
C VAL A 49 -13.72 7.00 0.01
N ALA A 50 -13.30 7.36 -1.19
CA ALA A 50 -13.30 6.50 -2.36
C ALA A 50 -11.88 6.06 -2.69
N VAL A 51 -11.65 4.75 -2.78
CA VAL A 51 -10.39 4.19 -3.31
C VAL A 51 -10.68 3.54 -4.64
N VAL A 52 -10.01 4.03 -5.69
CA VAL A 52 -10.12 3.52 -7.05
C VAL A 52 -8.79 2.93 -7.45
N SER A 53 -8.78 1.76 -8.09
CA SER A 53 -7.56 1.22 -8.69
C SER A 53 -7.78 0.72 -10.10
N ARG A 54 -6.74 0.90 -10.92
CA ARG A 54 -6.73 0.55 -12.33
C ARG A 54 -5.40 -0.13 -12.70
N ASN A 55 -5.49 -1.30 -13.32
CA ASN A 55 -4.30 -2.01 -13.79
C ASN A 55 -3.93 -1.54 -15.21
N ARG A 56 -2.79 -0.84 -15.36
CA ARG A 56 -2.26 -0.43 -16.67
C ARG A 56 -1.43 -1.50 -17.36
N SER A 57 -0.76 -2.37 -16.60
CA SER A 57 0.32 -3.23 -17.11
C SER A 57 -0.17 -4.36 -18.01
N THR A 58 -1.43 -4.77 -17.89
CA THR A 58 -1.96 -5.90 -18.66
C THR A 58 -2.43 -5.53 -20.07
N GLY A 59 -2.45 -4.26 -20.45
CA GLY A 59 -3.08 -3.79 -21.69
C GLY A 59 -4.58 -4.14 -21.78
N SER A 60 -5.14 -4.74 -20.73
CA SER A 60 -6.51 -5.17 -20.66
C SER A 60 -7.38 -3.99 -20.24
N THR A 61 -8.57 -3.90 -20.83
CA THR A 61 -9.64 -2.98 -20.46
C THR A 61 -10.28 -3.35 -19.11
N GLY A 62 -9.50 -3.96 -18.20
CA GLY A 62 -9.96 -4.33 -16.86
C GLY A 62 -10.63 -3.12 -16.23
N LYS A 63 -11.93 -3.26 -15.95
CA LYS A 63 -12.71 -2.19 -15.36
C LYS A 63 -12.03 -1.78 -14.05
N PRO A 64 -11.81 -0.48 -13.80
CA PRO A 64 -11.35 -0.04 -12.50
C PRO A 64 -12.32 -0.55 -11.45
N TRP A 65 -11.79 -0.94 -10.30
CA TRP A 65 -12.63 -1.18 -9.13
C TRP A 65 -12.66 0.07 -8.26
N VAL A 66 -13.78 0.25 -7.58
CA VAL A 66 -14.03 1.36 -6.66
C VAL A 66 -14.50 0.74 -5.35
N GLU A 67 -13.94 1.24 -4.25
CA GLU A 67 -14.45 1.01 -2.90
C GLU A 67 -14.81 2.36 -2.29
N LEU A 68 -15.97 2.40 -1.64
CA LEU A 68 -16.50 3.57 -0.95
C LEU A 68 -16.72 3.21 0.51
N GLU A 69 -16.22 4.03 1.41
CA GLU A 69 -16.40 3.88 2.85
C GLU A 69 -16.72 5.23 3.48
N GLU A 70 -17.62 5.24 4.44
CA GLU A 70 -17.88 6.40 5.28
C GLU A 70 -16.83 6.49 6.39
N CYS A 71 -16.29 7.69 6.60
CA CYS A 71 -15.34 8.00 7.66
C CYS A 71 -15.98 8.94 8.70
N SER A 72 -15.48 8.89 9.93
CA SER A 72 -15.93 9.81 10.97
C SER A 72 -15.50 11.24 10.66
N ARG A 73 -16.22 12.20 11.24
CA ARG A 73 -15.91 13.63 11.15
C ARG A 73 -14.49 13.94 11.62
N GLU A 74 -14.10 13.30 12.72
CA GLU A 74 -12.80 13.50 13.36
C GLU A 74 -11.68 13.01 12.45
N ALA A 75 -11.88 11.86 11.78
CA ALA A 75 -10.92 11.33 10.81
C ALA A 75 -10.73 12.31 9.63
N GLY A 76 -11.83 12.78 9.03
CA GLY A 76 -11.78 13.75 7.92
C GLY A 76 -11.11 15.07 8.33
N ALA A 77 -11.44 15.59 9.52
CA ALA A 77 -10.83 16.81 10.07
C ALA A 77 -9.32 16.63 10.32
N ALA A 78 -8.89 15.48 10.86
CA ALA A 78 -7.48 15.19 11.11
C ALA A 78 -6.66 15.09 9.81
N LEU A 79 -7.21 14.44 8.77
CA LEU A 79 -6.59 14.43 7.44
C LEU A 79 -6.47 15.85 6.89
N ARG A 80 -7.57 16.63 6.91
CA ARG A 80 -7.59 18.00 6.41
C ARG A 80 -6.55 18.89 7.09
N GLN A 81 -6.45 18.83 8.42
CA GLN A 81 -5.44 19.57 9.18
C GLN A 81 -4.02 19.18 8.75
N THR A 82 -3.77 17.89 8.54
CA THR A 82 -2.48 17.41 8.04
C THR A 82 -2.16 17.97 6.65
N ILE A 83 -3.15 17.99 5.75
CA ILE A 83 -3.01 18.56 4.41
C ILE A 83 -2.75 20.07 4.48
N ASP A 84 -3.47 20.82 5.30
CA ASP A 84 -3.26 22.27 5.44
C ASP A 84 -1.80 22.60 5.80
N VAL A 85 -1.21 21.89 6.77
CA VAL A 85 0.20 22.05 7.14
C VAL A 85 1.14 21.79 5.97
N ILE A 86 0.89 20.75 5.16
CA ILE A 86 1.71 20.42 3.98
C ILE A 86 1.57 21.51 2.90
N VAL A 87 0.36 22.03 2.74
CA VAL A 87 0.00 23.04 1.76
C VAL A 87 0.60 24.41 2.10
N GLU A 88 0.56 24.81 3.37
CA GLU A 88 1.21 26.04 3.87
C GLU A 88 2.72 26.00 3.67
N ARG A 89 3.33 24.81 3.72
CA ARG A 89 4.75 24.60 3.41
C ARG A 89 5.09 24.64 1.92
N GLY A 90 4.09 24.73 1.04
CA GLY A 90 4.29 24.99 -0.37
C GLY A 90 4.39 23.77 -1.29
N VAL A 91 3.73 22.65 -0.96
CA VAL A 91 3.73 21.43 -1.82
C VAL A 91 3.35 21.71 -3.29
N PHE A 92 2.47 22.69 -3.51
CA PHE A 92 2.01 23.09 -4.85
C PHE A 92 3.02 23.92 -5.65
N GLY A 93 4.20 24.22 -5.10
CA GLY A 93 5.31 24.85 -5.80
C GLY A 93 6.36 23.86 -6.34
N GLU A 94 6.20 22.55 -6.12
CA GLU A 94 7.15 21.55 -6.61
C GLU A 94 7.19 21.52 -8.14
N LYS A 95 8.40 21.46 -8.71
CA LYS A 95 8.59 21.34 -10.17
C LYS A 95 8.30 19.91 -10.60
N LYS A 96 7.62 19.75 -11.74
CA LYS A 96 7.41 18.45 -12.38
C LYS A 96 8.76 17.75 -12.60
N GLN A 97 8.82 16.51 -12.13
CA GLN A 97 9.95 15.61 -12.34
C GLN A 97 9.47 14.39 -13.13
N VAL A 98 10.35 13.79 -13.91
CA VAL A 98 10.06 12.58 -14.70
C VAL A 98 11.19 11.57 -14.50
N GLY A 99 10.85 10.29 -14.51
CA GLY A 99 11.82 9.22 -14.46
C GLY A 99 11.30 7.94 -15.11
N LEU A 100 12.13 6.92 -15.12
CA LEU A 100 11.84 5.62 -15.75
C LEU A 100 11.31 4.60 -14.74
N ASP A 101 11.84 4.62 -13.51
CA ASP A 101 11.45 3.72 -12.42
C ASP A 101 11.00 4.50 -11.17
N GLY A 102 9.98 3.97 -10.51
CA GLY A 102 9.37 4.49 -9.29
C GLY A 102 7.88 4.79 -9.44
N MET A 103 7.42 5.92 -8.91
CA MET A 103 6.00 6.23 -8.79
C MET A 103 5.73 7.71 -8.99
N THR A 104 4.78 8.08 -9.86
CA THR A 104 4.27 9.46 -9.88
C THR A 104 3.22 9.65 -8.80
N VAL A 105 3.30 10.75 -8.06
CA VAL A 105 2.28 11.22 -7.13
C VAL A 105 1.66 12.48 -7.72
N ILE A 106 0.34 12.49 -7.86
CA ILE A 106 -0.44 13.68 -8.25
C ILE A 106 -1.38 14.01 -7.11
N GLY A 107 -1.22 15.19 -6.50
CA GLY A 107 -2.13 15.65 -5.46
C GLY A 107 -3.02 16.78 -5.97
N GLU A 108 -4.29 16.73 -5.60
CA GLU A 108 -5.29 17.74 -5.95
C GLU A 108 -6.09 18.16 -4.72
N LEU A 109 -6.33 19.46 -4.58
CA LEU A 109 -7.15 20.07 -3.53
C LEU A 109 -8.19 21.00 -4.16
N ARG A 110 -9.47 20.72 -3.92
CA ARG A 110 -10.58 21.58 -4.31
C ARG A 110 -11.35 22.01 -3.06
N THR A 111 -11.22 23.28 -2.70
CA THR A 111 -12.00 23.91 -1.63
C THR A 111 -13.11 24.78 -2.26
N PRO A 112 -14.33 24.82 -1.71
CA PRO A 112 -15.41 25.64 -2.23
C PRO A 112 -15.02 27.12 -2.36
N GLY A 113 -15.22 27.70 -3.54
CA GLY A 113 -14.88 29.10 -3.84
C GLY A 113 -13.41 29.36 -4.21
N TRP A 114 -12.56 28.34 -4.26
CA TRP A 114 -11.15 28.44 -4.64
C TRP A 114 -10.87 27.70 -5.95
N SER A 115 -9.82 28.12 -6.68
CA SER A 115 -9.35 27.38 -7.84
C SER A 115 -8.74 26.05 -7.42
N LEU A 116 -8.91 25.02 -8.25
CA LEU A 116 -8.23 23.73 -8.08
C LEU A 116 -6.73 23.95 -7.93
N ARG A 117 -6.15 23.42 -6.85
CA ARG A 117 -4.71 23.39 -6.63
C ARG A 117 -4.20 22.00 -6.93
N ARG A 118 -3.07 21.91 -7.63
CA ARG A 118 -2.50 20.65 -8.09
C ARG A 118 -0.99 20.66 -8.06
N PHE A 119 -0.40 19.51 -7.71
CA PHE A 119 1.03 19.25 -7.88
C PHE A 119 1.26 17.86 -8.49
N GLU A 120 2.47 17.66 -9.00
CA GLU A 120 2.94 16.38 -9.49
C GLU A 120 4.39 16.18 -9.02
N SER A 121 4.68 15.03 -8.42
CA SER A 121 6.00 14.69 -7.89
C SER A 121 6.37 13.27 -8.32
N TRP A 122 7.57 13.09 -8.89
CA TRP A 122 8.06 11.77 -9.29
C TRP A 122 8.94 11.18 -8.20
N SER A 123 8.58 9.98 -7.74
CA SER A 123 9.27 9.19 -6.71
C SER A 123 9.68 10.06 -5.51
N PRO A 124 8.72 10.71 -4.85
CA PRO A 124 9.02 11.68 -3.81
C PRO A 124 9.74 10.96 -2.65
N ARG A 125 10.89 11.51 -2.25
CA ARG A 125 11.74 10.92 -1.20
C ARG A 125 11.14 11.17 0.18
N PRO A 126 11.39 10.28 1.17
CA PRO A 126 11.06 10.56 2.56
C PRO A 126 11.52 11.95 3.01
N GLY A 127 10.60 12.69 3.60
CA GLY A 127 10.83 14.06 4.07
C GLY A 127 10.47 15.18 3.06
N SER A 128 10.19 14.86 1.79
CA SER A 128 9.63 15.84 0.85
C SER A 128 8.14 16.11 1.13
N LEU A 129 7.62 17.22 0.62
CA LEU A 129 6.20 17.56 0.81
C LEU A 129 5.30 16.65 -0.03
N GLY A 130 5.69 16.31 -1.27
CA GLY A 130 4.97 15.33 -2.08
C GLY A 130 4.89 13.95 -1.41
N HIS A 131 5.95 13.51 -0.71
CA HIS A 131 5.96 12.27 0.05
C HIS A 131 5.02 12.34 1.26
N ALA A 132 5.11 13.42 2.05
CA ALA A 132 4.24 13.64 3.19
C ALA A 132 2.76 13.66 2.79
N TYR A 133 2.44 14.29 1.64
CA TYR A 133 1.08 14.32 1.10
C TYR A 133 0.60 12.91 0.75
N ALA A 134 1.37 12.15 -0.05
CA ALA A 134 1.01 10.78 -0.41
C ALA A 134 0.87 9.87 0.83
N LYS A 135 1.78 9.99 1.79
CA LYS A 135 1.76 9.22 3.03
C LYS A 135 0.51 9.54 3.86
N ALA A 136 0.08 10.80 3.96
CA ALA A 136 -1.12 11.17 4.71
C ALA A 136 -2.37 10.43 4.19
N PHE A 137 -2.54 10.37 2.86
CA PHE A 137 -3.63 9.62 2.24
C PHE A 137 -3.46 8.10 2.37
N TYR A 138 -2.23 7.60 2.25
CA TYR A 138 -1.94 6.19 2.49
C TYR A 138 -2.37 5.76 3.90
N ASP A 139 -1.92 6.49 4.92
CA ASP A 139 -2.23 6.19 6.33
C ASP A 139 -3.75 6.28 6.56
N PHE A 140 -4.40 7.28 5.97
CA PHE A 140 -5.84 7.47 6.05
C PHE A 140 -6.62 6.29 5.45
N ALA A 141 -6.33 5.90 4.21
CA ALA A 141 -6.99 4.77 3.56
C ALA A 141 -6.71 3.45 4.29
N ALA A 142 -5.47 3.25 4.77
CA ALA A 142 -5.09 2.05 5.53
C ALA A 142 -5.89 1.91 6.83
N ALA A 143 -6.20 3.02 7.50
CA ALA A 143 -6.94 3.05 8.76
C ALA A 143 -8.46 2.94 8.57
N HIS A 144 -9.01 3.46 7.46
CA HIS A 144 -10.45 3.65 7.31
C HIS A 144 -11.12 2.77 6.25
N VAL A 145 -10.35 2.09 5.38
CA VAL A 145 -10.90 1.24 4.32
C VAL A 145 -10.52 -0.21 4.54
N ALA A 146 -11.44 -0.99 5.12
CA ALA A 146 -11.18 -2.37 5.53
C ALA A 146 -11.18 -3.38 4.36
N ALA A 147 -11.70 -2.99 3.19
CA ALA A 147 -11.79 -3.85 2.03
C ALA A 147 -10.44 -4.50 1.67
N GLU A 148 -10.42 -5.84 1.55
CA GLU A 148 -9.19 -6.61 1.34
C GLU A 148 -8.43 -6.17 0.08
N ARG A 149 -9.15 -5.90 -1.03
CA ARG A 149 -8.53 -5.42 -2.27
C ARG A 149 -7.83 -4.07 -2.13
N VAL A 150 -8.35 -3.18 -1.28
CA VAL A 150 -7.71 -1.89 -0.98
C VAL A 150 -6.44 -2.12 -0.17
N GLN A 151 -6.52 -2.96 0.87
CA GLN A 151 -5.37 -3.31 1.70
C GLN A 151 -4.24 -3.95 0.88
N VAL A 152 -4.58 -4.85 -0.05
CA VAL A 152 -3.63 -5.45 -1.01
C VAL A 152 -3.00 -4.39 -1.91
N GLY A 153 -3.79 -3.43 -2.42
CA GLY A 153 -3.26 -2.33 -3.23
C GLY A 153 -2.33 -1.40 -2.45
N LEU A 154 -2.69 -1.05 -1.20
CA LEU A 154 -1.85 -0.23 -0.32
C LEU A 154 -0.54 -0.96 0.03
N GLU A 155 -0.57 -2.26 0.28
CA GLU A 155 0.64 -3.05 0.48
C GLU A 155 1.64 -2.92 -0.69
N GLN A 156 1.15 -2.77 -1.92
CA GLN A 156 2.01 -2.56 -3.09
C GLN A 156 2.59 -1.14 -3.16
N ILE A 157 1.79 -0.14 -2.81
CA ILE A 157 2.24 1.25 -2.70
C ILE A 157 3.28 1.45 -1.61
N HIS A 158 3.22 0.66 -0.54
CA HIS A 158 4.07 0.79 0.65
C HIS A 158 5.56 0.89 0.33
N VAL A 159 6.04 0.06 -0.61
CA VAL A 159 7.45 0.01 -1.00
C VAL A 159 7.86 1.28 -1.77
N TYR A 160 7.00 1.82 -2.63
CA TYR A 160 7.28 3.06 -3.37
C TYR A 160 7.35 4.29 -2.48
N LEU A 161 6.62 4.27 -1.36
CA LEU A 161 6.63 5.33 -0.37
C LEU A 161 7.72 5.15 0.71
N ASP A 162 8.55 4.11 0.62
CA ASP A 162 9.62 3.85 1.60
C ASP A 162 9.12 3.94 3.05
N LEU A 163 8.02 3.23 3.34
CA LEU A 163 7.33 3.26 4.64
C LEU A 163 7.90 2.27 5.67
N GLY A 164 9.09 1.73 5.40
CA GLY A 164 9.79 0.76 6.23
C GLY A 164 9.69 -0.68 5.71
N LEU A 165 9.94 -1.64 6.59
CA LEU A 165 9.86 -3.06 6.26
C LEU A 165 8.41 -3.43 5.86
N PRO A 166 8.17 -4.02 4.67
CA PRO A 166 6.84 -4.42 4.22
C PRO A 166 6.39 -5.71 4.91
N LEU A 167 6.18 -5.59 6.22
CA LEU A 167 5.81 -6.66 7.13
C LEU A 167 4.82 -6.11 8.17
N LYS A 168 3.70 -6.80 8.37
CA LYS A 168 2.77 -6.52 9.48
C LYS A 168 2.43 -7.78 10.26
N LYS A 169 2.28 -7.61 11.58
CA LYS A 169 1.79 -8.65 12.48
C LYS A 169 0.28 -8.51 12.62
N LEU A 170 -0.44 -9.59 12.43
CA LEU A 170 -1.89 -9.65 12.56
C LEU A 170 -2.23 -10.39 13.85
N ALA A 171 -3.08 -9.75 14.67
CA ALA A 171 -3.47 -10.24 15.99
C ALA A 171 -4.49 -11.39 15.89
N GLU A 172 -4.03 -12.53 15.35
CA GLU A 172 -4.82 -13.75 15.16
C GLU A 172 -4.25 -14.90 16.00
N THR A 173 -5.05 -15.96 16.17
CA THR A 173 -4.60 -17.23 16.77
C THR A 173 -4.87 -18.36 15.78
N PRO A 174 -3.84 -19.06 15.26
CA PRO A 174 -2.40 -18.82 15.46
C PRO A 174 -1.96 -17.44 14.94
N GLY A 175 -0.85 -16.93 15.46
CA GLY A 175 -0.31 -15.63 15.03
C GLY A 175 -0.02 -15.62 13.53
N ARG A 176 -0.36 -14.53 12.83
CA ARG A 176 -0.10 -14.36 11.41
C ARG A 176 0.83 -13.18 11.17
N VAL A 177 1.91 -13.41 10.42
CA VAL A 177 2.87 -12.38 10.00
C VAL A 177 2.80 -12.27 8.50
N ARG A 178 2.38 -11.11 7.99
CA ARG A 178 2.24 -10.86 6.57
C ARG A 178 3.43 -10.10 6.05
N ILE A 179 4.11 -10.65 5.05
CA ILE A 179 5.23 -10.06 4.30
C ILE A 179 4.71 -9.80 2.89
N PHE A 180 4.81 -8.57 2.40
CA PHE A 180 4.17 -8.13 1.16
C PHE A 180 5.11 -7.30 0.29
N GLY A 181 4.69 -6.97 -0.92
CA GLY A 181 5.48 -6.21 -1.89
C GLY A 181 6.82 -6.88 -2.18
N SER A 182 7.90 -6.11 -2.20
CA SER A 182 9.25 -6.62 -2.42
C SER A 182 10.20 -6.30 -1.27
N LEU A 183 11.17 -7.19 -1.04
CA LEU A 183 12.23 -6.99 -0.04
C LEU A 183 13.57 -6.71 -0.72
N SER A 184 14.18 -5.59 -0.38
CA SER A 184 15.53 -5.23 -0.80
C SER A 184 16.57 -5.73 0.21
N SER A 185 17.84 -5.80 -0.19
CA SER A 185 18.95 -6.17 0.70
C SER A 185 19.09 -5.24 1.91
N GLN A 186 18.61 -3.99 1.80
CA GLN A 186 18.64 -3.02 2.91
C GLN A 186 17.71 -3.45 4.06
N ALA A 187 16.69 -4.25 3.79
CA ALA A 187 15.76 -4.75 4.79
C ALA A 187 16.31 -5.93 5.62
N GLU A 188 17.51 -6.45 5.35
CA GLU A 188 18.01 -7.69 5.96
C GLU A 188 17.99 -7.63 7.49
N ALA A 189 18.56 -6.58 8.07
CA ALA A 189 18.70 -6.44 9.52
C ALA A 189 17.33 -6.35 10.22
N GLU A 190 16.43 -5.54 9.67
CA GLU A 190 15.09 -5.35 10.22
C GLU A 190 14.23 -6.60 10.06
N LEU A 191 14.26 -7.25 8.89
CA LEU A 191 13.57 -8.51 8.63
C LEU A 191 14.05 -9.61 9.58
N ARG A 192 15.37 -9.74 9.77
CA ARG A 192 15.96 -10.71 10.69
C ARG A 192 15.51 -10.46 12.13
N SER A 193 15.47 -9.20 12.55
CA SER A 193 14.96 -8.80 13.87
C SER A 193 13.48 -9.16 14.02
N ALA A 194 12.66 -8.79 13.02
CA ALA A 194 11.23 -9.06 13.01
C ALA A 194 10.92 -10.57 13.10
N LEU A 195 11.59 -11.40 12.30
CA LEU A 195 11.40 -12.85 12.31
C LEU A 195 11.88 -13.50 13.62
N ARG A 196 12.98 -13.01 14.21
CA ARG A 196 13.47 -13.48 15.53
C ARG A 196 12.52 -13.12 16.68
N SER A 197 11.75 -12.06 16.54
CA SER A 197 10.76 -11.66 17.55
C SER A 197 9.55 -12.61 17.63
N ILE A 198 9.38 -13.51 16.65
CA ILE A 198 8.33 -14.52 16.64
C ILE A 198 8.69 -15.62 17.64
N ALA A 199 7.79 -15.93 18.57
CA ALA A 199 8.03 -16.92 19.61
C ALA A 199 8.47 -18.28 19.02
N SER A 200 9.55 -18.83 19.57
CA SER A 200 10.24 -19.98 18.96
C SER A 200 9.45 -21.30 19.00
N HIS A 201 8.43 -21.40 19.86
CA HIS A 201 7.62 -22.61 20.05
C HIS A 201 6.15 -22.45 19.61
N SER A 202 5.68 -21.22 19.41
CA SER A 202 4.27 -20.96 19.08
C SER A 202 3.96 -21.25 17.60
N PRO A 203 2.80 -21.81 17.24
CA PRO A 203 2.41 -21.92 15.85
C PRO A 203 2.31 -20.53 15.18
N VAL A 204 2.74 -20.42 13.93
CA VAL A 204 2.68 -19.17 13.17
C VAL A 204 2.34 -19.42 11.70
N ILE A 205 1.61 -18.49 11.10
CA ILE A 205 1.41 -18.42 9.65
C ILE A 205 2.26 -17.27 9.12
N ILE A 206 3.14 -17.55 8.17
CA ILE A 206 3.81 -16.53 7.37
C ILE A 206 3.03 -16.35 6.07
N ASP A 207 2.44 -15.18 5.91
CA ASP A 207 1.58 -14.83 4.79
C ASP A 207 2.36 -13.99 3.78
N MET A 208 2.65 -14.60 2.64
CA MET A 208 3.33 -14.06 1.48
C MET A 208 2.39 -14.08 0.26
N SER A 209 1.07 -13.99 0.49
CA SER A 209 0.08 -14.04 -0.60
C SER A 209 0.15 -12.82 -1.53
N ASN A 210 0.61 -11.67 -1.00
CA ASN A 210 0.82 -10.43 -1.75
C ASN A 210 2.31 -10.04 -1.79
N PHE A 211 3.19 -11.05 -1.82
CA PHE A 211 4.61 -10.88 -1.96
C PHE A 211 5.03 -11.03 -3.42
N ASP A 212 5.80 -10.07 -3.92
CA ASP A 212 6.30 -10.05 -5.28
C ASP A 212 7.63 -10.77 -5.37
N ASN A 213 8.66 -10.28 -4.69
CA ASN A 213 10.00 -10.84 -4.80
C ASN A 213 10.97 -10.39 -3.70
N MET A 214 12.08 -11.12 -3.64
CA MET A 214 13.31 -10.71 -2.96
C MET A 214 14.54 -11.14 -3.74
N GLY A 215 15.66 -10.46 -3.49
CA GLY A 215 16.97 -10.96 -3.88
C GLY A 215 17.39 -12.20 -3.07
N THR A 216 18.13 -13.11 -3.69
CA THR A 216 18.62 -14.35 -3.06
C THR A 216 19.54 -14.11 -1.85
N ILE A 217 20.12 -12.92 -1.73
CA ILE A 217 20.88 -12.48 -0.56
C ILE A 217 20.08 -12.54 0.75
N LEU A 218 18.74 -12.45 0.68
CA LEU A 218 17.88 -12.55 1.86
C LEU A 218 17.51 -13.99 2.23
N TYR A 219 17.78 -14.99 1.37
CA TYR A 219 17.44 -16.39 1.66
C TYR A 219 18.03 -16.92 2.97
N PRO A 220 19.27 -16.57 3.37
CA PRO A 220 19.81 -16.95 4.68
C PRO A 220 18.95 -16.52 5.87
N VAL A 221 18.27 -15.35 5.80
CA VAL A 221 17.38 -14.87 6.87
C VAL A 221 16.21 -15.84 7.06
N PHE A 222 15.59 -16.28 5.97
CA PHE A 222 14.50 -17.25 6.01
C PHE A 222 14.98 -18.65 6.44
N ARG A 223 16.15 -19.10 5.96
CA ARG A 223 16.75 -20.38 6.38
C ARG A 223 17.03 -20.42 7.87
N ASP A 224 17.48 -19.31 8.45
CA ASP A 224 17.65 -19.19 9.90
C ASP A 224 16.30 -19.28 10.63
N PHE A 225 15.26 -18.65 10.09
CA PHE A 225 13.91 -18.74 10.64
C PHE A 225 13.34 -20.17 10.58
N LEU A 226 13.65 -20.95 9.54
CA LEU A 226 13.22 -22.35 9.42
C LEU A 226 13.77 -23.27 10.52
N LYS A 227 14.82 -22.87 11.24
CA LYS A 227 15.38 -23.65 12.37
C LYS A 227 14.50 -23.60 13.63
N ARG A 228 13.45 -22.78 13.62
CA ARG A 228 12.48 -22.61 14.71
C ARG A 228 11.77 -23.94 15.04
N LYS A 229 11.41 -24.14 16.32
CA LYS A 229 10.82 -25.39 16.81
C LYS A 229 9.31 -25.46 16.64
N GLY A 230 8.62 -24.33 16.69
CA GLY A 230 7.17 -24.27 16.49
C GLY A 230 6.76 -24.54 15.04
N ARG A 231 5.52 -25.02 14.87
CA ARG A 231 4.92 -25.27 13.55
C ARG A 231 4.77 -23.97 12.77
N THR A 232 5.12 -24.00 11.49
CA THR A 232 5.05 -22.84 10.59
C THR A 232 4.34 -23.26 9.31
N ALA A 233 3.29 -22.54 8.94
CA ALA A 233 2.66 -22.63 7.63
C ALA A 233 2.98 -21.38 6.81
N TRP A 234 3.14 -21.54 5.50
CA TRP A 234 3.43 -20.48 4.56
C TRP A 234 2.23 -20.34 3.62
N LEU A 235 1.49 -19.23 3.73
CA LEU A 235 0.50 -18.86 2.72
C LEU A 235 1.24 -18.08 1.63
N ALA A 236 1.19 -18.51 0.37
CA ALA A 236 2.05 -17.94 -0.67
C ALA A 236 1.33 -17.84 -2.01
N SER A 237 1.62 -16.78 -2.78
CA SER A 237 1.37 -16.75 -4.22
C SER A 237 2.26 -17.77 -4.94
N ASP A 238 1.95 -18.13 -6.19
CA ASP A 238 2.78 -19.05 -6.99
C ASP A 238 4.24 -18.56 -7.09
N ARG A 239 4.42 -17.24 -7.23
CA ARG A 239 5.73 -16.60 -7.30
C ARG A 239 6.50 -16.74 -5.98
N ALA A 240 5.84 -16.42 -4.86
CA ALA A 240 6.43 -16.58 -3.53
C ALA A 240 6.74 -18.05 -3.22
N ALA A 241 5.87 -18.98 -3.61
CA ALA A 241 6.05 -20.42 -3.42
C ALA A 241 7.31 -20.96 -4.13
N SER A 242 7.64 -20.43 -5.32
CA SER A 242 8.90 -20.76 -6.01
C SER A 242 10.12 -20.35 -5.17
N GLN A 243 10.18 -19.10 -4.68
CA GLN A 243 11.29 -18.64 -3.87
C GLN A 243 11.39 -19.39 -2.53
N LEU A 244 10.26 -19.69 -1.89
CA LEU A 244 10.22 -20.50 -0.68
C LEU A 244 10.77 -21.91 -0.91
N SER A 245 10.49 -22.51 -2.07
CA SER A 245 11.05 -23.81 -2.44
C SER A 245 12.59 -23.74 -2.58
N GLU A 246 13.14 -22.69 -3.19
CA GLU A 246 14.58 -22.46 -3.31
C GLU A 246 15.27 -22.18 -1.96
N ILE A 247 14.56 -21.54 -1.03
CA ILE A 247 15.02 -21.34 0.35
C ILE A 247 15.16 -22.68 1.07
N GLY A 248 14.33 -23.66 0.73
CA GLY A 248 14.27 -24.99 1.34
C GLY A 248 13.04 -25.20 2.22
N VAL A 249 11.97 -24.42 2.04
CA VAL A 249 10.68 -24.65 2.72
C VAL A 249 10.05 -25.94 2.17
N PRO A 250 9.66 -26.91 3.03
CA PRO A 250 9.00 -28.12 2.57
C PRO A 250 7.68 -27.80 1.84
N ARG A 251 7.44 -28.43 0.69
CA ARG A 251 6.20 -28.20 -0.09
C ARG A 251 4.92 -28.42 0.73
N GLY A 252 4.92 -29.40 1.63
CA GLY A 252 3.78 -29.67 2.53
C GLY A 252 3.51 -28.57 3.57
N SER A 253 4.36 -27.54 3.65
CA SER A 253 4.18 -26.37 4.51
C SER A 253 3.77 -25.12 3.74
N ILE A 254 3.62 -25.20 2.41
CA ILE A 254 3.24 -24.07 1.53
C ILE A 254 1.79 -24.27 1.05
N PHE A 255 0.96 -23.26 1.22
CA PHE A 255 -0.48 -23.30 0.97
C PHE A 255 -0.90 -22.10 0.11
N ALA A 256 -1.89 -22.32 -0.76
CA ALA A 256 -2.47 -21.27 -1.60
C ALA A 256 -3.62 -20.51 -0.91
N ASP A 257 -4.17 -21.05 0.18
CA ASP A 257 -5.29 -20.47 0.91
C ASP A 257 -5.08 -20.47 2.42
N LEU A 258 -5.68 -19.47 3.08
CA LEU A 258 -5.53 -19.25 4.51
C LEU A 258 -6.14 -20.37 5.37
N ALA A 259 -7.22 -21.00 4.90
CA ALA A 259 -7.89 -22.05 5.67
C ALA A 259 -7.00 -23.30 5.78
N SER A 260 -6.35 -23.69 4.68
CA SER A 260 -5.37 -24.78 4.66
C SER A 260 -4.14 -24.47 5.51
N ALA A 261 -3.60 -23.25 5.40
CA ALA A 261 -2.48 -22.81 6.24
C ALA A 261 -2.82 -22.88 7.74
N ARG A 262 -4.03 -22.45 8.13
CA ARG A 262 -4.52 -22.54 9.53
C ARG A 262 -4.59 -23.99 10.01
N ARG A 263 -5.21 -24.89 9.23
CA ARG A 263 -5.31 -26.32 9.60
C ARG A 263 -3.96 -26.98 9.84
N ALA A 264 -2.91 -26.56 9.14
CA ALA A 264 -1.58 -27.16 9.24
C ALA A 264 -0.82 -26.80 10.54
N VAL A 265 -1.23 -25.74 11.25
CA VAL A 265 -0.54 -25.26 12.47
C VAL A 265 -1.38 -25.36 13.74
N LEU A 266 -2.68 -25.69 13.61
CA LEU A 266 -3.55 -26.11 14.71
C LEU A 266 -3.19 -27.51 15.18
#